data_AF-A0A1L9VKM4-F1
#
_entry.id   AF-A0A1L9VKM4-F1
#
_cell.length_a   1.000
_cell.length_b   1.000
_cell.length_c   1.000
_cell.angle_alpha   90.00
_cell.angle_beta   90.00
_cell.angle_gamma   90.00
#
_symmetry.space_group_name_H-M   'P 1'
#
loop_
_entity.id
_entity.type
_entity.pdbx_description
1 polymer ?
#
loop_
_entity_poly.entity_id
_entity_poly.type
_entity_poly.pdbx_seq_one_letter_code
_entity_poly.pdbx_strand_id
1 'polypeptide(L)'
;MFPAKQKGMAMSFFASASFLGPVLVLISGEYMGMAKDWKWIMGFLAILSGPVWIVGGLLLPETYAPVLLRRHAEQLSKITGNSYRSKIKIDQGKMSFKESFKFALSRPLILLFREPIVFLLSLYMAIVYGMMFATFPIVYQMDHGWNQSVGGLAFLGIMVGMLIAVVYSLWDNKRYIKVEEENAGFAPPEAHLNSCLIASVAIPIGLFWFA
;
A
#
# COMPACT_ATOMS: atom_id res chain seq x y z
N MET A 1 4.30 -0.27 -18.73
CA MET A 1 3.68 -1.11 -17.66
C MET A 1 4.34 -2.47 -17.72
N PHE A 2 4.65 -3.08 -16.58
CA PHE A 2 5.23 -4.43 -16.52
C PHE A 2 4.32 -5.45 -17.20
N PRO A 3 4.87 -6.46 -17.90
CA PRO A 3 4.09 -7.61 -18.38
C PRO A 3 3.34 -8.26 -17.20
N ALA A 4 2.13 -8.79 -17.43
CA ALA A 4 1.28 -9.37 -16.39
C ALA A 4 2.03 -10.34 -15.45
N LYS A 5 2.92 -11.17 -16.04
CA LYS A 5 3.77 -12.13 -15.33
C LYS A 5 4.82 -11.51 -14.39
N GLN A 6 5.34 -10.32 -14.69
CA GLN A 6 6.30 -9.59 -13.85
C GLN A 6 5.61 -8.62 -12.88
N LYS A 7 4.37 -8.22 -13.19
CA LYS A 7 3.58 -7.28 -12.40
C LYS A 7 3.32 -7.81 -10.98
N GLY A 8 3.00 -9.09 -10.82
CA GLY A 8 2.74 -9.69 -9.50
C GLY A 8 3.96 -9.65 -8.58
N MET A 9 5.15 -9.95 -9.11
CA MET A 9 6.40 -9.91 -8.35
C MET A 9 6.78 -8.46 -7.98
N ALA A 10 6.70 -7.53 -8.94
CA ALA A 10 6.97 -6.12 -8.68
C ALA A 10 6.00 -5.52 -7.65
N MET A 11 4.70 -5.86 -7.73
CA MET A 11 3.69 -5.42 -6.76
C MET A 11 3.94 -6.03 -5.37
N SER A 12 4.41 -7.28 -5.30
CA SER A 12 4.73 -7.93 -4.01
C SER A 12 5.92 -7.24 -3.33
N PHE A 13 7.00 -6.94 -4.07
CA PHE A 13 8.13 -6.17 -3.53
C PHE A 13 7.72 -4.76 -3.11
N PHE A 14 6.90 -4.09 -3.92
CA PHE A 14 6.38 -2.76 -3.60
C PHE A 14 5.53 -2.77 -2.32
N ALA A 15 4.62 -3.75 -2.19
CA ALA A 15 3.81 -3.92 -1.00
C ALA A 15 4.69 -4.21 0.23
N SER A 16 5.67 -5.12 0.09
CA SER A 16 6.60 -5.46 1.16
C SER A 16 7.36 -4.24 1.68
N ALA A 17 7.92 -3.43 0.78
CA ALA A 17 8.61 -2.19 1.13
C ALA A 17 7.67 -1.19 1.83
N SER A 18 6.43 -1.09 1.36
CA SER A 18 5.40 -0.18 1.90
C SER A 18 4.94 -0.59 3.31
N PHE A 19 4.89 -1.88 3.62
CA PHE A 19 4.47 -2.37 4.94
C PHE A 19 5.62 -2.47 5.95
N LEU A 20 6.84 -2.81 5.51
CA LEU A 20 8.01 -2.83 6.40
C LEU A 20 8.42 -1.44 6.86
N GLY A 21 8.26 -0.42 6.02
CA GLY A 21 8.62 0.97 6.35
C GLY A 21 7.98 1.47 7.66
N PRO A 22 6.64 1.48 7.78
CA PRO A 22 5.94 1.91 8.99
C PRO A 22 6.36 1.14 10.25
N VAL A 23 6.55 -0.18 10.17
CA VAL A 23 6.94 -0.99 11.34
C VAL A 23 8.35 -0.63 11.83
N LEU A 24 9.30 -0.49 10.91
CA LEU A 24 10.67 -0.06 11.26
C LEU A 24 10.69 1.35 11.85
N VAL A 25 9.85 2.25 11.31
CA VAL A 25 9.68 3.60 11.83
C VAL A 25 9.07 3.59 13.23
N LEU A 26 8.07 2.75 13.50
CA LEU A 26 7.45 2.64 14.82
C LEU A 26 8.47 2.14 15.85
N ILE A 27 9.21 1.07 15.54
CA ILE A 27 10.23 0.53 16.43
C ILE A 27 11.29 1.61 16.71
N SER A 28 11.91 2.17 15.67
CA SER A 28 12.93 3.22 15.86
C SER A 28 12.39 4.47 16.57
N GLY A 29 11.12 4.83 16.32
CA GLY A 29 10.43 5.95 16.96
C GLY A 29 10.20 5.74 18.46
N GLU A 30 9.75 4.57 18.89
CA GLU A 30 9.55 4.24 20.31
C GLU A 30 10.86 4.26 21.11
N TYR A 31 11.95 3.74 20.53
CA TYR A 31 13.28 3.81 21.14
C TYR A 31 13.81 5.25 21.21
N MET A 32 13.66 6.02 20.13
CA MET A 32 14.14 7.42 20.10
C MET A 32 13.30 8.34 20.98
N GLY A 33 11.99 8.10 21.11
CA GLY A 33 11.10 8.88 21.97
C GLY A 33 11.40 8.69 23.45
N MET A 34 11.92 7.53 23.84
CA MET A 34 12.43 7.31 25.19
C MET A 34 13.80 7.96 25.43
N ALA A 35 14.70 7.95 24.43
CA ALA A 35 16.06 8.44 24.57
C ALA A 35 16.22 9.95 24.36
N LYS A 36 15.35 10.58 23.54
CA LYS A 36 15.41 11.98 23.12
C LYS A 36 14.01 12.57 22.91
N ASP A 37 13.92 13.89 22.76
CA ASP A 37 12.67 14.58 22.45
C ASP A 37 12.06 14.18 21.09
N TRP A 38 10.74 14.35 20.95
CA TRP A 38 9.98 14.13 19.72
C TRP A 38 10.54 14.83 18.46
N LYS A 39 11.27 15.94 18.64
CA LYS A 39 11.95 16.66 17.55
C LYS A 39 13.00 15.80 16.85
N TRP A 40 13.68 14.93 17.60
CA TRP A 40 14.68 14.01 17.04
C TRP A 40 14.04 12.91 16.20
N ILE A 41 12.84 12.45 16.55
CA ILE A 41 12.06 11.52 15.72
C ILE A 41 11.76 12.17 14.36
N MET A 42 11.29 13.43 14.36
CA MET A 42 11.02 14.17 13.12
C MET A 42 12.29 14.42 12.30
N GLY A 43 13.41 14.76 12.97
CA GLY A 43 14.70 14.94 12.32
C GLY A 43 15.23 13.65 11.68
N PHE A 44 15.10 12.51 12.36
CA PHE A 44 15.47 11.21 11.83
C PHE A 44 14.65 10.83 10.59
N LEU A 45 13.32 11.05 10.64
CA LEU A 45 12.43 10.85 9.49
C LEU A 45 12.80 11.74 8.30
N ALA A 46 13.20 12.99 8.55
CA ALA A 46 13.65 13.91 7.52
C ALA A 46 14.98 13.46 6.89
N ILE A 47 15.93 12.96 7.68
CA ILE A 47 17.22 12.46 7.19
C ILE A 47 17.05 11.18 6.38
N LEU A 48 16.09 10.31 6.71
CA LEU A 48 15.82 9.10 5.93
C LEU A 48 15.04 9.39 4.65
N SER A 49 13.97 10.19 4.73
CA SER A 49 13.08 10.45 3.59
C SER A 49 13.63 11.52 2.64
N GLY A 50 14.36 12.51 3.15
CA GLY A 50 14.90 13.64 2.39
C GLY A 50 15.82 13.22 1.24
N PRO A 51 16.87 12.41 1.46
CA PRO A 51 17.75 11.95 0.40
C PRO A 51 17.00 11.12 -0.65
N VAL A 52 16.10 10.23 -0.23
CA VAL A 52 15.29 9.43 -1.15
C VAL A 52 14.40 10.33 -2.02
N TRP A 53 13.82 11.38 -1.43
CA TRP A 53 13.02 12.36 -2.15
C TRP A 53 13.86 13.19 -3.14
N ILE A 54 15.05 13.65 -2.74
CA ILE A 54 15.97 14.41 -3.61
C ILE A 54 16.45 13.55 -4.78
N VAL A 55 16.96 12.35 -4.48
CA VAL A 55 17.46 11.40 -5.48
C VAL A 55 16.33 10.99 -6.41
N GLY A 56 15.15 10.68 -5.87
CA GLY A 56 13.97 10.35 -6.66
C GLY A 56 13.53 11.50 -7.55
N GLY A 57 13.47 12.73 -7.04
CA GLY A 57 13.08 13.90 -7.81
C GLY A 57 14.05 14.27 -8.93
N LEU A 58 15.34 14.01 -8.76
CA LEU A 58 16.37 14.33 -9.76
C LEU A 58 16.61 13.21 -10.78
N LEU A 59 16.56 11.94 -10.35
CA LEU A 59 16.92 10.79 -11.19
C LEU A 59 15.73 10.08 -11.84
N LEU A 60 14.51 10.16 -11.27
CA LEU A 60 13.36 9.47 -11.86
C LEU A 60 12.77 10.31 -12.99
N PRO A 61 12.87 9.86 -14.26
CA PRO A 61 12.14 10.49 -15.33
C PRO A 61 10.62 10.28 -15.12
N GLU A 62 9.82 11.12 -15.75
CA GLU A 62 8.37 10.96 -15.81
C GLU A 62 8.02 9.54 -16.30
N THR A 63 7.48 8.69 -15.41
CA THR A 63 7.13 7.29 -15.70
C THR A 63 5.66 7.09 -16.05
N TYR A 64 4.85 8.15 -15.95
CA TYR A 64 3.41 8.05 -16.19
C TYR A 64 3.09 7.94 -17.69
N ALA A 65 2.76 6.72 -18.12
CA ALA A 65 2.52 6.38 -19.53
C ALA A 65 1.51 7.31 -20.23
N PRO A 66 0.39 7.73 -19.62
CA PRO A 66 -0.55 8.65 -20.27
C PRO A 66 0.04 10.03 -20.58
N VAL A 67 0.93 10.55 -19.73
CA VAL A 67 1.63 11.83 -19.96
C VAL A 67 2.69 11.68 -21.04
N LEU A 68 3.46 10.59 -21.02
CA LEU A 68 4.44 10.29 -22.07
C LEU A 68 3.78 10.13 -23.45
N LEU A 69 2.69 9.35 -23.52
CA LEU A 69 1.89 9.17 -24.74
C LEU A 69 1.28 10.48 -25.23
N ARG A 70 0.85 11.36 -24.32
CA ARG A 70 0.35 12.70 -24.67
C ARG A 70 1.46 13.56 -25.26
N ARG A 71 2.64 13.61 -24.64
CA ARG A 71 3.80 14.36 -25.13
C ARG A 71 4.25 13.87 -26.50
N HIS A 72 4.30 12.55 -26.69
CA HIS A 72 4.68 11.94 -27.97
C HIS A 72 3.63 12.25 -29.06
N ALA A 73 2.33 12.11 -28.77
CA ALA A 73 1.27 12.43 -29.72
C ALA A 73 1.29 13.92 -30.13
N GLU A 74 1.61 14.83 -29.20
CA GLU A 74 1.76 16.26 -29.48
C GLU A 74 3.01 16.56 -30.33
N GLN A 75 4.12 15.85 -30.12
CA GLN A 75 5.33 15.96 -30.96
C GLN A 75 5.09 15.43 -32.38
N LEU A 76 4.49 14.25 -32.51
CA LEU A 76 4.10 13.67 -33.80
C LEU A 76 3.21 14.64 -34.58
N SER A 77 2.20 15.22 -33.92
CA SER A 77 1.29 16.16 -34.57
C SER A 77 1.97 17.41 -35.13
N LYS A 78 3.04 17.88 -34.45
CA LYS A 78 3.84 19.02 -34.93
C LYS A 78 4.71 18.65 -36.14
N ILE A 79 5.21 17.42 -36.20
CA ILE A 79 6.14 16.97 -37.26
C ILE A 79 5.38 16.61 -38.54
N THR A 80 4.23 15.93 -38.43
CA THR A 80 3.50 15.42 -39.62
C THR A 80 2.36 16.33 -40.08
N GLY A 81 2.06 17.42 -39.36
CA GLY A 81 0.94 18.32 -39.69
C GLY A 81 -0.46 17.72 -39.46
N ASN A 82 -0.55 16.43 -39.14
CA ASN A 82 -1.80 15.71 -38.84
C ASN A 82 -2.09 15.73 -37.33
N SER A 83 -3.36 15.78 -36.93
CA SER A 83 -3.74 15.77 -35.51
C SER A 83 -3.75 14.36 -34.92
N TYR A 84 -2.68 13.94 -34.25
CA TYR A 84 -2.64 12.70 -33.49
C TYR A 84 -3.13 12.94 -32.06
N ARG A 85 -4.11 12.14 -31.61
CA ARG A 85 -4.63 12.17 -30.23
C ARG A 85 -4.41 10.81 -29.59
N SER A 86 -3.96 10.79 -28.33
CA SER A 86 -3.84 9.53 -27.58
C SER A 86 -5.23 8.96 -27.28
N LYS A 87 -5.41 7.63 -27.33
CA LYS A 87 -6.67 6.94 -26.99
C LYS A 87 -7.25 7.39 -25.64
N ILE A 88 -6.38 7.64 -24.65
CA ILE A 88 -6.76 8.12 -23.31
C ILE A 88 -7.39 9.52 -23.35
N LYS A 89 -6.90 10.41 -24.23
CA LYS A 89 -7.44 11.77 -24.43
C LYS A 89 -8.79 11.75 -25.18
N ILE A 90 -9.06 10.68 -25.92
CA ILE A 90 -10.33 10.43 -26.61
C ILE A 90 -11.37 9.87 -25.62
N ASP A 91 -10.98 8.92 -24.77
CA ASP A 91 -11.87 8.26 -23.80
C ASP A 91 -12.24 9.14 -22.59
N GLN A 92 -11.30 9.94 -22.07
CA GLN A 92 -11.50 10.71 -20.83
C GLN A 92 -11.70 12.21 -21.04
N GLY A 93 -11.55 12.71 -22.27
CA GLY A 93 -11.63 14.14 -22.57
C GLY A 93 -10.57 14.99 -21.83
N LYS A 94 -10.73 16.32 -21.86
CA LYS A 94 -9.95 17.24 -21.02
C LYS A 94 -10.64 17.35 -19.66
N MET A 95 -10.36 16.46 -18.72
CA MET A 95 -10.84 16.63 -17.34
C MET A 95 -10.26 17.92 -16.75
N SER A 96 -11.13 18.79 -16.24
CA SER A 96 -10.73 19.95 -15.46
C SER A 96 -10.11 19.51 -14.13
N PHE A 97 -9.16 20.28 -13.59
CA PHE A 97 -8.56 19.98 -12.27
C PHE A 97 -9.62 19.79 -11.18
N LYS A 98 -10.69 20.60 -11.22
CA LYS A 98 -11.82 20.53 -10.29
C LYS A 98 -12.63 19.24 -10.45
N GLU A 99 -12.78 18.75 -11.68
CA GLU A 99 -13.49 17.50 -11.98
C GLU A 99 -12.66 16.29 -11.57
N SER A 100 -11.37 16.28 -11.88
CA SER A 100 -10.44 15.23 -11.42
C SER A 100 -10.40 15.14 -9.89
N PHE A 101 -10.35 16.29 -9.20
CA PHE A 101 -10.37 16.31 -7.74
C PHE A 101 -11.69 15.80 -7.17
N LYS A 102 -12.82 16.28 -7.71
CA LYS A 102 -14.15 15.81 -7.31
C LYS A 102 -14.28 14.30 -7.52
N PHE A 103 -13.87 13.81 -8.69
CA PHE A 103 -13.93 12.39 -9.03
C PHE A 103 -13.03 11.53 -8.13
N ALA A 104 -11.80 11.99 -7.86
CA ALA A 104 -10.85 11.30 -6.99
C ALA A 104 -11.36 11.16 -5.54
N LEU A 105 -12.06 12.17 -5.02
CA LEU A 105 -12.59 12.15 -3.66
C LEU A 105 -13.96 11.47 -3.56
N SER A 106 -14.83 11.65 -4.56
CA SER A 106 -16.17 11.08 -4.53
C SER A 106 -16.18 9.57 -4.78
N ARG A 107 -15.28 9.07 -5.63
CA ARG A 107 -15.28 7.66 -6.03
C ARG A 107 -15.06 6.71 -4.84
N PRO A 108 -14.08 6.91 -3.95
CA PRO A 108 -13.91 6.06 -2.77
C PRO A 108 -15.15 6.07 -1.86
N LEU A 109 -15.74 7.25 -1.61
CA LEU A 109 -16.93 7.36 -0.76
C LEU A 109 -18.15 6.67 -1.39
N ILE A 110 -18.36 6.83 -2.70
CA ILE A 110 -19.44 6.15 -3.41
C ILE A 110 -19.23 4.64 -3.36
N LEU A 111 -18.03 4.14 -3.63
CA LEU A 111 -17.74 2.70 -3.53
C LEU A 111 -17.96 2.18 -2.11
N LEU A 112 -17.53 2.93 -1.10
CA LEU A 112 -17.69 2.54 0.31
C LEU A 112 -19.16 2.38 0.72
N PHE A 113 -20.05 3.27 0.28
CA PHE A 113 -21.47 3.22 0.67
C PHE A 113 -22.36 2.44 -0.32
N ARG A 114 -21.94 2.30 -1.57
CA ARG A 114 -22.75 1.70 -2.64
C ARG A 114 -22.39 0.24 -2.92
N GLU A 115 -21.18 -0.19 -2.58
CA GLU A 115 -20.74 -1.58 -2.70
C GLU A 115 -20.59 -2.20 -1.30
N PRO A 116 -21.53 -3.08 -0.87
CA PRO A 116 -21.51 -3.67 0.47
C PRO A 116 -20.22 -4.43 0.79
N ILE A 117 -19.61 -5.08 -0.21
CA ILE A 117 -18.35 -5.82 -0.05
C ILE A 117 -17.22 -4.88 0.38
N VAL A 118 -17.13 -3.69 -0.23
CA VAL A 118 -16.10 -2.68 0.09
C VAL A 118 -16.31 -2.14 1.51
N PHE A 119 -17.56 -1.89 1.89
CA PHE A 119 -17.91 -1.47 3.26
C PHE A 119 -17.44 -2.50 4.30
N LEU A 120 -17.81 -3.77 4.12
CA LEU A 120 -17.49 -4.84 5.07
C LEU A 120 -15.99 -5.07 5.20
N LEU A 121 -15.25 -5.08 4.08
CA LEU A 121 -13.79 -5.22 4.11
C LEU A 121 -13.11 -4.02 4.76
N SER A 122 -13.62 -2.80 4.52
CA SER A 122 -13.09 -1.58 5.14
C SER A 122 -13.33 -1.56 6.65
N LEU A 123 -14.53 -1.96 7.09
CA LEU A 123 -14.87 -2.08 8.51
C LEU A 123 -14.02 -3.15 9.19
N TYR A 124 -13.83 -4.30 8.55
CA TYR A 124 -12.95 -5.35 9.03
C TYR A 124 -11.52 -4.86 9.24
N MET A 125 -10.95 -4.18 8.24
CA MET A 125 -9.61 -3.60 8.35
C MET A 125 -9.56 -2.54 9.46
N ALA A 126 -10.57 -1.67 9.59
CA ALA A 126 -10.62 -0.67 10.65
C ALA A 126 -10.59 -1.30 12.06
N ILE A 127 -11.32 -2.40 12.27
CA ILE A 127 -11.31 -3.13 13.56
C ILE A 127 -9.94 -3.75 13.82
N VAL A 128 -9.36 -4.44 12.84
CA VAL A 128 -8.03 -5.08 12.99
C VAL A 128 -6.95 -4.05 13.30
N TYR A 129 -6.87 -2.98 12.51
CA TYR A 129 -5.89 -1.91 12.74
C TYR A 129 -6.15 -1.17 14.05
N GLY A 130 -7.40 -0.83 14.37
CA GLY A 130 -7.76 -0.18 15.62
C GLY A 130 -7.35 -1.00 16.84
N MET A 131 -7.64 -2.30 16.82
CA MET A 131 -7.26 -3.19 17.91
C MET A 131 -5.74 -3.38 17.99
N MET A 132 -5.02 -3.53 16.89
CA MET A 132 -3.56 -3.67 16.97
C MET A 132 -2.87 -2.40 17.48
N PHE A 133 -3.24 -1.22 16.96
CA PHE A 133 -2.51 0.01 17.29
C PHE A 133 -2.94 0.65 18.62
N ALA A 134 -4.21 0.55 19.01
CA ALA A 134 -4.67 1.12 20.27
C ALA A 134 -4.31 0.24 21.48
N THR A 135 -4.39 -1.09 21.32
CA THR A 135 -4.32 -2.01 22.47
C THR A 135 -2.88 -2.40 22.82
N PHE A 136 -1.95 -2.43 21.85
CA PHE A 136 -0.56 -2.84 22.09
C PHE A 136 0.14 -1.95 23.13
N PRO A 137 0.14 -0.60 23.01
CA PRO A 137 0.75 0.24 24.03
C PRO A 137 0.08 0.09 25.40
N ILE A 138 -1.24 -0.08 25.45
CA ILE A 138 -2.00 -0.23 26.69
C ILE A 138 -1.58 -1.50 27.44
N VAL A 139 -1.63 -2.66 26.79
CA VAL A 139 -1.34 -3.95 27.43
C VAL A 139 0.15 -4.08 27.79
N TYR A 140 1.06 -3.64 26.92
CA TYR A 140 2.48 -3.78 27.20
C TYR A 140 3.01 -2.70 28.16
N GLN A 141 2.54 -1.46 28.08
CA GLN A 141 3.05 -0.38 28.94
C GLN A 141 2.28 -0.25 30.26
N MET A 142 0.94 -0.39 30.26
CA MET A 142 0.13 -0.22 31.48
C MET A 142 -0.04 -1.53 32.27
N ASP A 143 -0.37 -2.65 31.61
CA ASP A 143 -0.60 -3.92 32.34
C ASP A 143 0.71 -4.64 32.69
N HIS A 144 1.62 -4.79 31.72
CA HIS A 144 2.91 -5.44 31.94
C HIS A 144 3.99 -4.52 32.53
N GLY A 145 3.74 -3.21 32.60
CA GLY A 145 4.68 -2.22 33.14
C GLY A 145 5.97 -2.07 32.32
N TRP A 146 5.96 -2.43 31.04
CA TRP A 146 7.16 -2.34 30.22
C TRP A 146 7.49 -0.89 29.87
N ASN A 147 8.78 -0.58 29.86
CA ASN A 147 9.26 0.72 29.40
C ASN A 147 8.93 0.91 27.91
N GLN A 148 8.79 2.16 27.47
CA GLN A 148 8.37 2.52 26.11
C GLN A 148 9.23 1.83 25.03
N SER A 149 10.55 1.80 25.20
CA SER A 149 11.46 1.09 24.29
C SER A 149 11.15 -0.42 24.23
N VAL A 150 10.85 -1.05 25.36
CA VAL A 150 10.54 -2.48 25.45
C VAL A 150 9.18 -2.78 24.84
N GLY A 151 8.18 -1.91 25.06
CA GLY A 151 6.90 -1.95 24.35
C GLY A 151 7.05 -1.85 22.83
N GLY A 152 8.04 -1.09 22.36
CA GLY A 152 8.44 -1.02 20.95
C GLY A 152 8.86 -2.37 20.34
N LEU A 153 9.47 -3.27 21.12
CA LEU A 153 9.85 -4.61 20.61
C LEU A 153 8.62 -5.48 20.29
N ALA A 154 7.46 -5.24 20.91
CA ALA A 154 6.26 -6.02 20.59
C ALA A 154 5.85 -5.88 19.11
N PHE A 155 6.17 -4.74 18.47
CA PHE A 155 5.96 -4.53 17.04
C PHE A 155 6.87 -5.40 16.15
N LEU A 156 7.95 -6.01 16.68
CA LEU A 156 8.72 -7.02 15.94
C LEU A 156 7.88 -8.25 15.61
N GLY A 157 6.92 -8.63 16.46
CA GLY A 157 5.97 -9.71 16.15
C GLY A 157 5.17 -9.40 14.89
N ILE A 158 4.74 -8.15 14.72
CA ILE A 158 4.07 -7.68 13.51
C ILE A 158 5.02 -7.75 12.31
N MET A 159 6.28 -7.33 12.48
CA MET A 159 7.30 -7.42 11.42
C MET A 159 7.49 -8.86 10.93
N VAL A 160 7.61 -9.83 11.85
CA VAL A 160 7.76 -11.25 11.51
C VAL A 160 6.50 -11.77 10.81
N GLY A 161 5.31 -11.44 11.30
CA GLY A 161 4.05 -11.77 10.65
C GLY A 161 3.95 -11.22 9.22
N MET A 162 4.40 -9.97 9.01
CA MET A 162 4.46 -9.35 7.68
C MET A 162 5.46 -10.05 6.76
N LEU A 163 6.65 -10.43 7.24
CA LEU A 163 7.62 -11.18 6.44
C LEU A 163 7.05 -12.54 6.00
N ILE A 164 6.38 -13.25 6.89
CA ILE A 164 5.68 -14.50 6.56
C ILE A 164 4.58 -14.24 5.52
N ALA A 165 3.78 -13.18 5.69
CA ALA A 165 2.74 -12.80 4.74
C ALA A 165 3.29 -12.45 3.35
N VAL A 166 4.46 -11.81 3.27
CA VAL A 166 5.16 -11.53 2.01
C VAL A 166 5.59 -12.82 1.32
N VAL A 167 6.20 -13.75 2.06
CA VAL A 167 6.60 -15.06 1.51
C VAL A 167 5.37 -15.83 1.02
N TYR A 168 4.28 -15.79 1.79
CA TYR A 168 3.00 -16.38 1.41
C TYR A 168 2.43 -15.72 0.14
N SER A 169 2.47 -14.39 0.04
CA SER A 169 2.02 -13.63 -1.13
C SER A 169 2.79 -13.99 -2.40
N LEU A 170 4.11 -14.24 -2.31
CA LEU A 170 4.89 -14.73 -3.45
C LEU A 170 4.43 -16.12 -3.93
N TRP A 171 3.97 -16.96 -3.00
CA TRP A 171 3.39 -18.26 -3.35
C TRP A 171 1.97 -18.10 -3.93
N ASP A 172 1.12 -17.30 -3.29
CA ASP A 172 -0.24 -17.03 -3.76
C ASP A 172 -0.25 -16.36 -5.13
N ASN A 173 0.72 -15.50 -5.43
CA ASN A 173 0.89 -14.89 -6.75
C ASN A 173 1.10 -15.93 -7.86
N LYS A 174 1.74 -17.09 -7.58
CA LYS A 174 1.84 -18.19 -8.55
C LYS A 174 0.47 -18.83 -8.81
N ARG A 175 -0.36 -18.98 -7.78
CA ARG A 175 -1.74 -19.45 -7.90
C ARG A 175 -2.57 -18.44 -8.70
N TYR A 176 -2.43 -17.14 -8.41
CA TYR A 176 -3.13 -16.08 -9.10
C TYR A 176 -2.82 -16.05 -10.60
N ILE A 177 -1.55 -16.18 -10.99
CA ILE A 177 -1.14 -16.27 -12.41
C ILE A 177 -1.79 -17.49 -13.08
N LYS A 178 -1.87 -18.63 -12.40
CA LYS A 178 -2.52 -19.82 -12.94
C LYS A 178 -4.03 -19.60 -13.18
N VAL A 179 -4.71 -18.94 -12.23
CA VAL A 179 -6.13 -18.57 -12.37
C VAL A 179 -6.32 -17.55 -13.49
N GLU A 180 -5.39 -16.60 -13.67
CA GLU A 180 -5.42 -15.64 -14.77
C GLU A 180 -5.26 -16.33 -16.14
N GLU A 181 -4.34 -17.28 -16.24
CA GLU A 181 -4.12 -18.10 -17.45
C GLU A 181 -5.35 -18.96 -17.80
N GLU A 182 -6.02 -19.52 -16.78
CA GLU A 182 -7.25 -20.31 -16.94
C GLU A 182 -8.47 -19.45 -17.35
N ASN A 183 -8.49 -18.15 -17.00
CA ASN A 183 -9.59 -17.22 -17.30
C ASN A 183 -9.26 -16.23 -18.43
N ALA A 184 -8.50 -16.66 -19.44
CA ALA A 184 -8.20 -15.89 -20.65
C ALA A 184 -7.58 -14.49 -20.39
N GLY A 185 -6.77 -14.37 -19.34
CA GLY A 185 -6.10 -13.10 -18.97
C GLY A 185 -6.94 -12.16 -18.09
N PHE A 186 -8.11 -12.62 -17.59
CA PHE A 186 -8.92 -11.86 -16.65
C PHE A 186 -9.19 -12.67 -15.39
N ALA A 187 -8.33 -12.54 -14.38
CA ALA A 187 -8.58 -13.14 -13.08
C ALA A 187 -9.72 -12.39 -12.35
N PRO A 188 -10.75 -13.11 -11.85
CA PRO A 188 -11.83 -12.51 -11.07
C PRO A 188 -11.28 -11.86 -9.79
N PRO A 189 -11.80 -10.69 -9.36
CA PRO A 189 -11.32 -9.99 -8.16
C PRO A 189 -11.41 -10.85 -6.88
N GLU A 190 -12.33 -11.80 -6.85
CA GLU A 190 -12.54 -12.77 -5.78
C GLU A 190 -11.35 -13.74 -5.62
N ALA A 191 -10.50 -13.90 -6.63
CA ALA A 191 -9.32 -14.75 -6.53
C ALA A 191 -8.35 -14.27 -5.43
N HIS A 192 -8.39 -12.99 -5.07
CA HIS A 192 -7.63 -12.41 -3.94
C HIS A 192 -8.26 -12.72 -2.57
N LEU A 193 -9.55 -13.05 -2.51
CA LEU A 193 -10.28 -13.29 -1.26
C LEU A 193 -9.78 -14.53 -0.51
N ASN A 194 -9.22 -15.52 -1.22
CA ASN A 194 -8.71 -16.74 -0.60
C ASN A 194 -7.60 -16.47 0.42
N SER A 195 -6.75 -15.48 0.16
CA SER A 195 -5.71 -15.04 1.09
C SER A 195 -6.31 -14.35 2.32
N CYS A 196 -7.43 -13.63 2.15
CA CYS A 196 -8.18 -13.04 3.26
C CYS A 196 -8.85 -14.09 4.15
N LEU A 197 -9.31 -15.22 3.60
CA LEU A 197 -9.93 -16.29 4.41
C LEU A 197 -8.95 -16.88 5.42
N ILE A 198 -7.70 -17.09 5.03
CA ILE A 198 -6.66 -17.60 5.95
C ILE A 198 -6.37 -16.56 7.04
N ALA A 199 -6.25 -15.28 6.66
CA ALA A 199 -6.06 -14.20 7.62
C ALA A 199 -7.23 -14.08 8.60
N SER A 200 -8.47 -14.32 8.15
CA SER A 200 -9.67 -14.23 8.99
C SER A 200 -9.71 -15.25 10.14
N VAL A 201 -9.04 -16.40 9.98
CA VAL A 201 -8.92 -17.42 11.03
C VAL A 201 -7.68 -17.17 11.90
N ALA A 202 -6.58 -16.73 11.29
CA ALA A 202 -5.34 -16.45 12.01
C ALA A 202 -5.46 -15.30 13.01
N ILE A 203 -6.24 -14.26 12.68
CA ILE A 203 -6.42 -13.07 13.54
C ILE A 203 -7.10 -13.42 14.87
N PRO A 204 -8.27 -14.08 14.93
CA PRO A 204 -8.88 -14.51 16.18
C PRO A 204 -7.95 -15.40 17.02
N ILE A 205 -7.25 -16.35 16.41
CA ILE A 205 -6.31 -17.22 17.13
C ILE A 205 -5.19 -16.38 17.78
N GLY A 206 -4.63 -15.42 17.03
CA GLY A 206 -3.62 -14.51 17.55
C GLY A 206 -4.15 -13.62 18.68
N LEU A 207 -5.40 -13.16 18.58
CA LEU A 207 -6.04 -12.36 19.62
C LEU A 207 -6.35 -13.16 20.88
N PHE A 208 -6.79 -14.42 20.77
CA PHE A 208 -6.98 -15.30 21.93
C PHE A 208 -5.68 -15.68 22.62
N TRP A 209 -4.57 -15.70 21.89
CA TRP A 209 -3.24 -15.89 22.47
C TRP A 209 -2.71 -14.60 23.13
N PHE A 210 -3.17 -13.44 22.67
CA PHE A 210 -2.77 -12.13 23.19
C PHE A 210 -3.54 -11.71 24.44
N ALA A 211 -4.80 -12.14 24.57
CA ALA A 211 -5.66 -11.92 25.73
C ALA A 211 -5.27 -12.83 26.91
#